data_AF-A0A3D3QAC9-F1
#
_entry.id   AF-A0A3D3QAC9-F1
#
_cell.length_a   1.000
_cell.length_b   1.000
_cell.length_c   1.000
_cell.angle_alpha   90.00
_cell.angle_beta   90.00
_cell.angle_gamma   90.00
#
_symmetry.space_group_name_H-M   'P 1'
#
loop_
_entity.id
_entity.type
_entity.pdbx_description
1 polymer ?
#
loop_
_entity_poly.entity_id
_entity_poly.type
_entity_poly.pdbx_seq_one_letter_code
_entity_poly.pdbx_strand_id
1 'polypeptide(L)'
;MTGPRRRNDLLAEAPTQVKILVPGNQPMVALLGQRDELLKLVERAFDSQILVRGNEITISGEPADAERVATLFEEMLAILAQGQTLNRESLGRTIDMIREPGDTSPSKVFADVLLSTRGRSIAPKTLGQKRYVDAVRRSTVTFSIGPAGTGKTYLAVAAAVKALQDREITRIILTRPAVEAGESLGVLPRLF
;
A
#
# COMPACT_ATOMS: atom_id res chain seq x y z
N MET A 1 1.34 31.89 58.49
CA MET A 1 0.04 31.55 57.88
C MET A 1 0.27 31.35 56.40
N THR A 2 0.49 30.11 56.00
CA THR A 2 0.90 29.72 54.64
C THR A 2 -0.35 29.26 53.89
N GLY A 3 -0.70 29.96 52.81
CA GLY A 3 -1.86 29.63 51.97
C GLY A 3 -1.73 28.26 51.30
N PRO A 4 -2.85 27.56 51.02
CA PRO A 4 -2.80 26.23 50.43
C PRO A 4 -2.36 26.31 48.97
N ARG A 5 -1.37 25.49 48.62
CA ARG A 5 -0.95 25.25 47.22
C ARG A 5 -2.11 24.59 46.48
N ARG A 6 -2.61 25.25 45.42
CA ARG A 6 -3.51 24.62 44.45
C ARG A 6 -2.78 23.47 43.78
N ARG A 7 -3.22 22.25 44.06
CA ARG A 7 -2.88 21.05 43.31
C ARG A 7 -3.69 21.12 42.01
N ASN A 8 -3.07 21.60 40.94
CA ASN A 8 -3.60 21.42 39.59
C ASN A 8 -3.33 19.96 39.23
N ASP A 9 -4.21 19.06 39.66
CA ASP A 9 -4.33 17.75 39.08
C ASP A 9 -4.95 17.96 37.69
N LEU A 10 -4.09 18.21 36.70
CA LEU A 10 -4.44 18.10 35.29
C LEU A 10 -4.92 16.66 35.10
N LEU A 11 -6.23 16.52 34.86
CA LEU A 11 -6.85 15.30 34.40
C LEU A 11 -6.10 14.85 33.14
N ALA A 12 -5.16 13.91 33.29
CA ALA A 12 -4.67 13.17 32.14
C ALA A 12 -5.89 12.44 31.59
N GLU A 13 -6.38 12.86 30.42
CA GLU A 13 -7.43 12.14 29.69
C GLU A 13 -7.02 10.67 29.66
N ALA A 14 -7.93 9.78 30.12
CA ALA A 14 -7.64 8.36 30.16
C ALA A 14 -7.24 7.92 28.74
N PRO A 15 -6.11 7.20 28.58
CA PRO A 15 -5.66 6.79 27.26
C PRO A 15 -6.77 5.96 26.59
N THR A 16 -7.11 6.31 25.35
CA THR A 16 -8.09 5.55 24.58
C THR A 16 -7.53 4.16 24.35
N GLN A 17 -8.33 3.14 24.67
CA GLN A 17 -7.98 1.75 24.48
C GLN A 17 -8.84 1.15 23.36
N VAL A 18 -8.19 0.66 22.31
CA VAL A 18 -8.83 -0.05 21.20
C VAL A 18 -8.41 -1.52 21.28
N LYS A 19 -9.37 -2.42 21.06
CA LYS A 19 -9.11 -3.87 21.05
C LYS A 19 -9.49 -4.47 19.71
N ILE A 20 -8.58 -5.27 19.15
CA ILE A 20 -8.76 -5.98 17.89
C ILE A 20 -8.66 -7.47 18.16
N LEU A 21 -9.68 -8.21 17.76
CA LEU A 21 -9.70 -9.66 17.80
C LEU A 21 -9.28 -10.21 16.44
N VAL A 22 -8.14 -10.90 16.40
CA VAL A 22 -7.65 -11.56 15.20
C VAL A 22 -8.47 -12.84 14.96
N PRO A 23 -9.08 -13.00 13.77
CA PRO A 23 -9.82 -14.20 13.40
C PRO A 23 -8.93 -15.45 13.50
N GLY A 24 -9.45 -16.55 14.06
CA GLY A 24 -8.67 -17.77 14.31
C GLY A 24 -8.13 -18.48 13.06
N ASN A 25 -8.63 -18.14 11.87
CA ASN A 25 -8.12 -18.63 10.59
C ASN A 25 -6.89 -17.86 10.08
N GLN A 26 -6.53 -16.73 10.71
CA GLN A 26 -5.36 -15.93 10.36
C GLN A 26 -4.21 -16.23 11.33
N PRO A 27 -3.06 -16.77 10.85
CA PRO A 27 -1.95 -17.07 11.73
C PRO A 27 -1.30 -15.79 12.24
N MET A 28 -1.20 -15.65 13.57
CA MET A 28 -0.57 -14.49 14.24
C MET A 28 0.87 -14.23 13.75
N VAL A 29 1.62 -15.27 13.42
CA VAL A 29 2.98 -15.16 12.88
C VAL A 29 3.00 -14.44 11.52
N ALA A 30 1.96 -14.59 10.68
CA ALA A 30 1.87 -13.88 9.41
C ALA A 30 1.53 -12.39 9.60
N LEU A 31 0.79 -12.06 10.66
CA LEU A 31 0.42 -10.69 11.00
C LEU A 31 1.58 -9.93 11.68
N LEU A 32 2.21 -10.54 12.68
CA LEU A 32 3.25 -9.92 13.51
C LEU A 32 4.67 -10.12 12.96
N GLY A 33 4.83 -11.03 12.02
CA GLY A 33 6.11 -11.41 11.44
C GLY A 33 6.89 -12.39 12.32
N GLN A 34 7.95 -12.97 11.74
CA GLN A 34 8.84 -13.83 12.51
C GLN A 34 9.58 -13.01 13.57
N ARG A 35 9.60 -13.49 14.82
CA ARG A 35 10.23 -12.80 15.97
C ARG A 35 9.69 -11.37 16.17
N ASP A 36 8.41 -11.19 15.84
CA ASP A 36 7.66 -9.93 15.98
C ASP A 36 8.27 -8.78 15.16
N GLU A 37 8.93 -9.08 14.04
CA GLU A 37 9.61 -8.06 13.25
C GLU A 37 8.67 -7.01 12.64
N LEU A 38 7.43 -7.39 12.30
CA LEU A 38 6.43 -6.48 11.75
C LEU A 38 5.81 -5.66 12.88
N LEU A 39 5.50 -6.30 14.02
CA LEU A 39 5.01 -5.61 15.21
C LEU A 39 5.99 -4.51 15.66
N LYS A 40 7.28 -4.83 15.77
CA LYS A 40 8.34 -3.85 16.10
C LYS A 40 8.45 -2.71 15.10
N LEU A 41 8.06 -2.93 13.85
CA LEU A 41 8.04 -1.88 12.84
C LEU A 41 6.84 -0.94 13.07
N VAL A 42 5.68 -1.49 13.45
CA VAL A 42 4.52 -0.70 13.87
C VAL A 42 4.83 0.11 15.13
N GLU A 43 5.39 -0.50 16.17
CA GLU A 43 5.76 0.18 17.43
C GLU A 43 6.79 1.31 17.24
N ARG A 44 7.60 1.27 16.18
CA ARG A 44 8.53 2.36 15.84
C ARG A 44 7.88 3.48 15.04
N ALA A 45 6.74 3.20 14.41
CA ALA A 45 6.05 4.14 13.54
C ALA A 45 4.95 4.93 14.29
N PHE A 46 4.53 4.50 15.47
CA PHE A 46 3.45 5.12 16.23
C PHE A 46 3.85 5.20 17.71
N ASP A 47 3.35 6.20 18.42
CA ASP A 47 3.66 6.41 19.85
C ASP A 47 2.73 5.58 20.76
N SER A 48 1.70 4.97 20.19
CA SER A 48 0.76 4.07 20.88
C SER A 48 1.44 2.80 21.40
N GLN A 49 1.05 2.40 22.61
CA GLN A 49 1.44 1.11 23.18
C GLN A 49 0.60 -0.01 22.60
N ILE A 50 1.26 -1.09 22.18
CA ILE A 50 0.61 -2.26 21.59
C ILE A 50 0.91 -3.48 22.46
N LEU A 51 -0.14 -4.17 22.89
CA LEU A 51 -0.04 -5.39 23.69
C LEU A 51 -0.75 -6.54 22.97
N VAL A 52 0.00 -7.60 22.67
CA VAL A 52 -0.53 -8.80 22.04
C VAL A 52 -0.68 -9.91 23.07
N ARG A 53 -1.88 -10.51 23.16
CA ARG A 53 -2.16 -11.68 24.00
C ARG A 53 -3.01 -12.70 23.24
N GLY A 54 -2.40 -13.82 22.87
CA GLY A 54 -3.08 -14.84 22.07
C GLY A 54 -3.47 -14.27 20.70
N ASN A 55 -4.77 -14.14 20.44
CA ASN A 55 -5.33 -13.52 19.24
C ASN A 55 -5.96 -12.14 19.51
N GLU A 56 -5.76 -11.55 20.69
CA GLU A 56 -6.21 -10.20 21.01
C GLU A 56 -5.03 -9.21 20.91
N ILE A 57 -5.23 -8.11 20.19
CA ILE A 57 -4.31 -6.98 20.12
C ILE A 57 -4.99 -5.80 20.82
N THR A 58 -4.35 -5.31 21.88
CA THR A 58 -4.80 -4.13 22.62
C THR A 58 -3.88 -2.96 22.27
N ILE A 59 -4.47 -1.84 21.88
CA ILE A 59 -3.78 -0.60 21.51
C ILE A 59 -4.20 0.46 22.52
N SER A 60 -3.23 1.19 23.07
CA SER A 60 -3.50 2.27 24.03
C SER A 60 -2.59 3.47 23.77
N GLY A 61 -3.16 4.67 23.72
CA GLY A 61 -2.41 5.88 23.41
C GLY A 61 -3.30 7.11 23.26
N GLU A 62 -2.77 8.11 22.55
CA GLU A 62 -3.53 9.27 22.10
C GLU A 62 -4.63 8.80 21.12
N PRO A 63 -5.86 9.35 21.16
CA PRO A 63 -6.98 8.82 20.41
C PRO A 63 -6.73 8.69 18.90
N ALA A 64 -6.15 9.71 18.27
CA ALA A 64 -5.92 9.69 16.82
C ALA A 64 -4.83 8.70 16.43
N ASP A 65 -3.78 8.56 17.26
CA ASP A 65 -2.73 7.57 17.04
C ASP A 65 -3.25 6.12 17.24
N ALA A 66 -4.02 5.88 18.30
CA ALA A 66 -4.62 4.58 18.57
C ALA A 66 -5.58 4.13 17.46
N GLU A 67 -6.38 5.05 16.90
CA GLU A 67 -7.25 4.80 15.76
C GLU A 67 -6.47 4.49 14.46
N ARG A 68 -5.35 5.17 14.22
CA ARG A 68 -4.48 4.88 13.06
C ARG A 68 -3.84 3.51 13.17
N VAL A 69 -3.34 3.15 14.35
CA VAL A 69 -2.77 1.81 14.60
C VAL A 69 -3.86 0.74 14.45
N ALA A 70 -5.08 1.01 14.92
CA ALA A 70 -6.18 0.08 14.77
C ALA A 70 -6.52 -0.16 13.28
N THR A 71 -6.66 0.93 12.53
CA THR A 71 -6.87 0.90 11.07
C THR A 71 -5.76 0.12 10.37
N LEU A 72 -4.50 0.29 10.80
CA LEU A 72 -3.37 -0.45 10.23
C LEU A 72 -3.49 -1.96 10.42
N PHE A 73 -3.85 -2.42 11.62
CA PHE A 73 -4.06 -3.85 11.85
C PHE A 73 -5.24 -4.40 11.06
N GLU A 74 -6.33 -3.65 10.93
CA GLU A 74 -7.46 -4.03 10.06
C GLU A 74 -7.04 -4.18 8.60
N GLU A 75 -6.25 -3.24 8.07
CA GLU A 75 -5.70 -3.29 6.71
C GLU A 75 -4.74 -4.48 6.52
N MET A 76 -3.88 -4.75 7.50
CA MET A 76 -2.99 -5.92 7.49
C MET A 76 -3.79 -7.22 7.45
N LEU A 77 -4.85 -7.33 8.26
CA LEU A 77 -5.76 -8.49 8.25
C LEU A 77 -6.47 -8.64 6.91
N ALA A 78 -6.93 -7.54 6.31
CA ALA A 78 -7.57 -7.55 4.99
C ALA A 78 -6.61 -8.02 3.89
N ILE A 79 -5.34 -7.56 3.91
CA ILE A 79 -4.29 -8.02 2.98
C ILE A 79 -4.07 -9.53 3.11
N LEU A 80 -3.97 -10.05 4.34
CA LEU A 80 -3.81 -11.48 4.58
C LEU A 80 -5.05 -12.29 4.16
N ALA A 81 -6.25 -11.77 4.39
CA ALA A 81 -7.51 -12.40 3.98
C ALA A 81 -7.63 -12.54 2.46
N GLN A 82 -6.98 -11.67 1.70
CA GLN A 82 -6.88 -11.76 0.24
C GLN A 82 -5.79 -12.72 -0.25
N GLY A 83 -5.13 -13.44 0.66
CA GLY A 83 -4.05 -14.38 0.36
C GLY A 83 -2.73 -13.70 -0.02
N GLN A 84 -2.59 -12.39 0.21
CA GLN A 84 -1.33 -11.69 0.02
C GLN A 84 -0.43 -11.89 1.24
N THR A 85 0.89 -11.87 1.03
CA THR A 85 1.87 -11.99 2.12
C THR A 85 2.27 -10.61 2.64
N LEU A 86 2.33 -10.46 3.96
CA LEU A 86 2.92 -9.28 4.60
C LEU A 86 4.43 -9.45 4.78
N ASN A 87 5.18 -8.39 4.50
CA ASN A 87 6.60 -8.27 4.79
C ASN A 87 6.93 -6.81 5.17
N ARG A 88 8.20 -6.52 5.49
CA ARG A 88 8.62 -5.16 5.91
C ARG A 88 8.34 -4.10 4.85
N GLU A 89 8.54 -4.44 3.57
CA GLU A 89 8.30 -3.51 2.45
C GLU A 89 6.81 -3.19 2.30
N SER A 90 5.93 -4.21 2.33
CA SER A 90 4.49 -4.00 2.24
C SER A 90 3.96 -3.24 3.46
N LEU A 91 4.42 -3.59 4.67
CA LEU A 91 4.02 -2.91 5.89
C LEU A 91 4.45 -1.44 5.91
N GLY A 92 5.69 -1.13 5.53
CA GLY A 92 6.16 0.25 5.43
C GLY A 92 5.26 1.09 4.52
N ARG A 93 4.86 0.54 3.37
CA ARG A 93 3.93 1.23 2.45
C ARG A 93 2.52 1.38 3.02
N THR A 94 2.01 0.38 3.74
CA THR A 94 0.72 0.48 4.43
C THR A 94 0.75 1.60 5.47
N ILE A 95 1.83 1.71 6.23
CA ILE A 95 2.04 2.79 7.21
C ILE A 95 2.07 4.15 6.52
N ASP A 96 2.84 4.30 5.44
CA ASP A 96 2.91 5.55 4.69
C ASP A 96 1.53 5.96 4.16
N MET A 97 0.75 5.00 3.63
CA MET A 97 -0.60 5.24 3.12
C MET A 97 -1.62 5.58 4.21
N ILE A 98 -1.45 5.09 5.44
CA ILE A 98 -2.35 5.44 6.57
C ILE A 98 -2.00 6.80 7.18
N ARG A 99 -0.74 7.21 7.09
CA ARG A 99 -0.30 8.55 7.53
C ARG A 99 -0.76 9.65 6.58
N GLU A 100 -0.84 9.36 5.29
CA GLU A 100 -1.39 10.29 4.31
C GLU A 100 -2.93 10.23 4.31
N PRO A 101 -3.64 11.35 4.54
CA PRO A 101 -5.10 11.35 4.46
C PRO A 101 -5.56 11.01 3.02
N GLY A 102 -6.35 9.94 2.88
CA GLY A 102 -6.93 9.54 1.60
C GLY A 102 -7.98 8.44 1.74
N ASP A 103 -8.94 8.40 0.80
CA ASP A 103 -10.07 7.45 0.81
C ASP A 103 -9.70 6.03 0.34
N THR A 104 -8.47 5.83 -0.13
CA THR A 104 -8.06 4.56 -0.70
C THR A 104 -7.31 3.71 0.33
N SER A 105 -8.04 2.73 0.84
CA SER A 105 -7.53 1.67 1.72
C SER A 105 -6.32 0.93 1.10
N PRO A 106 -5.21 0.74 1.85
CA PRO A 106 -4.04 -0.03 1.42
C PRO A 106 -4.37 -1.42 0.88
N SER A 107 -5.28 -2.16 1.52
CA SER A 107 -5.69 -3.49 1.06
C SER A 107 -6.30 -3.45 -0.34
N LYS A 108 -7.05 -2.40 -0.71
CA LYS A 108 -7.56 -2.20 -2.09
C LYS A 108 -6.46 -1.90 -3.11
N VAL A 109 -5.33 -1.37 -2.67
CA VAL A 109 -4.15 -1.16 -3.53
C VAL A 109 -3.47 -2.50 -3.81
N PHE A 110 -3.18 -3.28 -2.77
CA PHE A 110 -2.53 -4.59 -2.90
C PHE A 110 -3.43 -5.65 -3.55
N ALA A 111 -4.75 -5.56 -3.37
CA ALA A 111 -5.73 -6.45 -4.00
C ALA A 111 -5.78 -6.34 -5.52
N ASP A 112 -5.30 -5.23 -6.09
CA ASP A 112 -5.40 -4.94 -7.52
C ASP A 112 -4.35 -5.70 -8.34
N VAL A 113 -4.39 -7.03 -8.21
CA VAL A 113 -3.45 -7.94 -8.86
C VAL A 113 -3.75 -7.95 -10.36
N LEU A 114 -2.77 -7.48 -11.13
CA LEU A 114 -2.83 -7.46 -12.58
C LEU A 114 -2.49 -8.83 -13.16
N LEU A 115 -1.40 -9.42 -12.68
CA LEU A 115 -0.93 -10.73 -13.13
C LEU A 115 -0.38 -11.51 -11.95
N SER A 116 -0.50 -12.83 -12.00
CA SER A 116 0.19 -13.74 -11.09
C SER A 116 0.93 -14.78 -11.93
N THR A 117 2.25 -14.88 -11.74
CA THR A 117 3.07 -15.88 -12.43
C THR A 117 4.09 -16.48 -11.48
N ARG A 118 4.14 -17.82 -11.41
CA ARG A 118 5.10 -18.59 -10.61
C ARG A 118 5.28 -18.06 -9.18
N GLY A 119 4.16 -17.73 -8.52
CA GLY A 119 4.15 -17.23 -7.13
C GLY A 119 4.55 -15.76 -6.95
N ARG A 120 4.76 -15.00 -8.04
CA ARG A 120 4.96 -13.54 -7.99
C ARG A 120 3.75 -12.83 -8.57
N SER A 121 3.13 -11.97 -7.77
CA SER A 121 2.05 -11.08 -8.20
C SER A 121 2.63 -9.75 -8.71
N ILE A 122 2.05 -9.24 -9.79
CA ILE A 122 2.25 -7.88 -10.28
C ILE A 122 1.01 -7.12 -9.87
N ALA A 123 1.16 -6.22 -8.91
CA ALA A 123 0.10 -5.36 -8.41
C ALA A 123 0.67 -3.94 -8.16
N PRO A 124 -0.18 -2.91 -8.15
CA PRO A 124 0.17 -1.62 -7.59
C PRO A 124 0.69 -1.78 -6.16
N LYS A 125 1.79 -1.08 -5.86
CA LYS A 125 2.39 -1.04 -4.53
C LYS A 125 2.15 0.28 -3.83
N THR A 126 1.78 1.33 -4.56
CA THR A 126 1.53 2.67 -4.04
C THR A 126 0.21 3.21 -4.56
N LEU A 127 -0.35 4.21 -3.87
CA LEU A 127 -1.56 4.89 -4.32
C LEU A 127 -1.40 5.51 -5.71
N GLY A 128 -0.23 6.09 -6.01
CA GLY A 128 0.08 6.63 -7.34
C GLY A 128 0.06 5.56 -8.44
N GLN A 129 0.59 4.38 -8.15
CA GLN A 129 0.53 3.24 -9.06
C GLN A 129 -0.89 2.73 -9.26
N LYS A 130 -1.73 2.70 -8.22
CA LYS A 130 -3.14 2.33 -8.35
C LYS A 130 -3.88 3.32 -9.23
N ARG A 131 -3.73 4.62 -8.97
CA ARG A 131 -4.32 5.68 -9.81
C ARG A 131 -3.91 5.55 -11.27
N TYR A 132 -2.64 5.20 -11.52
CA TYR A 132 -2.15 4.95 -12.86
C TYR A 132 -2.85 3.76 -13.54
N VAL A 133 -2.92 2.61 -12.88
CA VAL A 133 -3.59 1.42 -13.41
C VAL A 133 -5.08 1.66 -13.66
N ASP A 134 -5.73 2.35 -12.73
CA ASP A 134 -7.12 2.75 -12.85
C ASP A 134 -7.37 3.70 -14.02
N ALA A 135 -6.45 4.63 -14.28
CA ALA A 135 -6.51 5.51 -15.45
C ALA A 135 -6.37 4.71 -16.75
N VAL A 136 -5.47 3.74 -16.81
CA VAL A 136 -5.31 2.84 -17.98
C VAL A 136 -6.60 2.08 -18.30
N ARG A 137 -7.36 1.65 -17.27
CA ARG A 137 -8.62 0.93 -17.46
C ARG A 137 -9.78 1.81 -17.91
N ARG A 138 -9.85 3.05 -17.42
CA ARG A 138 -11.01 3.94 -17.62
C ARG A 138 -10.86 4.91 -18.78
N SER A 139 -9.65 5.13 -19.28
CA SER A 139 -9.36 6.14 -20.30
C SER A 139 -8.91 5.51 -21.62
N THR A 140 -9.38 6.04 -22.74
CA THR A 140 -8.93 5.63 -24.08
C THR A 140 -7.43 5.85 -24.29
N VAL A 141 -6.90 6.94 -23.72
CA VAL A 141 -5.48 7.29 -23.77
C VAL A 141 -5.04 7.75 -22.38
N THR A 142 -3.90 7.24 -21.90
CA THR A 142 -3.32 7.60 -20.60
C THR A 142 -1.88 8.06 -20.79
N PHE A 143 -1.58 9.29 -20.37
CA PHE A 143 -0.22 9.79 -20.29
C PHE A 143 0.29 9.65 -18.85
N SER A 144 1.38 8.91 -18.65
CA SER A 144 2.00 8.74 -17.34
C SER A 144 3.29 9.53 -17.25
N ILE A 145 3.34 10.49 -16.34
CA ILE A 145 4.55 11.24 -15.99
C ILE A 145 5.01 10.78 -14.62
N GLY A 146 6.32 10.57 -14.45
CA GLY A 146 6.88 10.28 -13.14
C GLY A 146 8.34 9.83 -13.20
N PRO A 147 9.04 9.80 -12.05
CA PRO A 147 10.45 9.46 -11.98
C PRO A 147 10.80 8.13 -12.64
N ALA A 148 12.04 7.97 -13.11
CA ALA A 148 12.52 6.69 -13.60
C ALA A 148 12.39 5.60 -12.52
N GLY A 149 12.14 4.35 -12.92
CA GLY A 149 12.05 3.22 -11.99
C GLY A 149 10.73 3.05 -11.23
N THR A 150 9.73 3.91 -11.41
CA THR A 150 8.44 3.82 -10.69
C THR A 150 7.44 2.78 -11.24
N GLY A 151 7.87 1.92 -12.16
CA GLY A 151 7.05 0.82 -12.68
C GLY A 151 5.99 1.20 -13.71
N LYS A 152 6.02 2.41 -14.28
CA LYS A 152 5.05 2.89 -15.31
C LYS A 152 4.88 1.87 -16.44
N THR A 153 5.96 1.57 -17.18
CA THR A 153 5.93 0.61 -18.30
C THR A 153 5.53 -0.79 -17.84
N TYR A 154 6.03 -1.22 -16.67
CA TYR A 154 5.77 -2.56 -16.15
C TYR A 154 4.30 -2.78 -15.81
N LEU A 155 3.67 -1.83 -15.12
CA LEU A 155 2.25 -1.88 -14.79
C LEU A 155 1.35 -1.72 -16.02
N ALA A 156 1.76 -0.89 -17.00
CA ALA A 156 1.05 -0.76 -18.28
C ALA A 156 0.98 -2.10 -19.01
N VAL A 157 2.13 -2.77 -19.13
CA VAL A 157 2.23 -4.07 -19.79
C VAL A 157 1.43 -5.11 -19.02
N ALA A 158 1.51 -5.13 -17.69
CA ALA A 158 0.73 -6.05 -16.87
C ALA A 158 -0.78 -5.86 -17.04
N ALA A 159 -1.26 -4.61 -17.07
CA ALA A 159 -2.67 -4.30 -17.32
C ALA A 159 -3.11 -4.73 -18.74
N ALA A 160 -2.28 -4.48 -19.76
CA ALA A 160 -2.58 -4.89 -21.14
C ALA A 160 -2.63 -6.42 -21.30
N VAL A 161 -1.68 -7.15 -20.68
CA VAL A 161 -1.68 -8.62 -20.70
C VAL A 161 -2.89 -9.17 -19.95
N LYS A 162 -3.30 -8.55 -18.83
CA LYS A 162 -4.53 -8.92 -18.12
C LYS A 162 -5.75 -8.76 -19.04
N ALA A 163 -5.91 -7.60 -19.67
CA ALA A 163 -7.03 -7.35 -20.61
C ALA A 163 -7.03 -8.35 -21.78
N LEU A 164 -5.85 -8.77 -22.25
CA LEU A 164 -5.74 -9.82 -23.29
C LEU A 164 -6.17 -11.19 -22.76
N GLN A 165 -5.80 -11.56 -21.53
CA GLN A 165 -6.21 -12.82 -20.89
C GLN A 165 -7.71 -12.85 -20.60
N ASP A 166 -8.26 -11.73 -20.15
CA ASP A 166 -9.68 -11.54 -19.87
C ASP A 166 -10.52 -11.36 -21.17
N ARG A 167 -9.86 -11.41 -22.34
CA ARG A 167 -10.44 -11.28 -23.69
C ARG A 167 -11.15 -9.94 -23.96
N GLU A 168 -10.81 -8.91 -23.20
CA GLU A 168 -11.30 -7.54 -23.41
C GLU A 168 -10.68 -6.92 -24.67
N ILE A 169 -9.48 -7.38 -25.05
CA ILE A 169 -8.77 -6.97 -26.27
C ILE A 169 -8.29 -8.19 -27.06
N THR A 170 -8.02 -8.01 -28.36
CA THR A 170 -7.59 -9.09 -29.26
C THR A 170 -6.08 -9.11 -29.52
N ARG A 171 -5.39 -7.97 -29.36
CA ARG A 171 -3.95 -7.83 -29.60
C ARG A 171 -3.34 -6.67 -28.83
N ILE A 172 -2.06 -6.79 -28.52
CA ILE A 172 -1.24 -5.72 -27.92
C ILE A 172 -0.25 -5.24 -28.99
N ILE A 173 -0.12 -3.93 -29.15
CA ILE A 173 0.86 -3.31 -30.05
C ILE A 173 1.87 -2.55 -29.20
N LEU A 174 3.14 -2.93 -29.28
CA LEU A 174 4.24 -2.23 -28.63
C LEU A 174 4.96 -1.37 -29.67
N THR A 175 4.99 -0.06 -29.43
CA THR A 175 5.75 0.87 -30.25
C THR A 175 6.88 1.46 -29.41
N ARG A 176 8.03 1.65 -30.06
CA ARG A 176 9.08 2.53 -29.54
C ARG A 176 8.83 3.92 -30.10
N PRO A 177 9.00 5.01 -29.31
CA PRO A 177 9.01 6.35 -29.89
C PRO A 177 10.15 6.41 -30.92
N ALA A 178 9.86 6.95 -32.10
CA ALA A 178 10.92 7.30 -33.03
C ALA A 178 11.73 8.43 -32.38
N VAL A 179 12.98 8.15 -32.06
CA VAL A 179 13.90 9.15 -31.52
C VAL A 179 14.74 9.63 -32.70
N GLU A 180 14.39 10.80 -33.21
CA GLU A 180 15.20 11.55 -34.16
C GLU A 180 16.37 12.14 -33.34
N ALA A 181 17.51 11.46 -33.35
CA ALA A 181 18.75 12.06 -32.89
C ALA A 181 19.11 13.16 -33.89
N GLY A 182 18.84 14.41 -33.53
CA GLY A 182 19.07 15.56 -34.39
C GLY A 182 20.55 15.72 -34.73
N GLU A 183 20.90 15.40 -35.96
CA GLU A 183 21.82 16.13 -36.83
C GLU A 183 21.27 16.04 -38.26
N SER A 184 21.25 17.17 -38.97
CA SER A 184 20.71 17.32 -40.33
C SER A 184 21.06 16.14 -41.26
N LEU A 185 20.10 15.28 -41.56
CA LEU A 185 20.21 14.31 -42.65
C LEU A 185 19.07 14.55 -43.61
N GLY A 186 19.47 15.06 -44.78
CA GLY A 186 18.60 15.23 -45.93
C GLY A 186 17.84 13.96 -46.25
N VAL A 187 16.67 14.20 -46.81
CA VAL A 187 15.89 13.30 -47.66
C VAL A 187 16.76 12.21 -48.29
N LEU A 188 16.36 10.95 -48.13
CA LEU A 188 16.41 10.01 -49.24
C LEU A 188 15.09 9.22 -49.36
N PRO A 189 14.48 9.22 -50.56
CA PRO A 189 13.27 8.48 -50.86
C PRO A 189 13.60 7.04 -51.30
N ARG A 190 12.65 6.14 -51.03
CA ARG A 190 12.43 4.81 -51.66
C ARG A 190 13.26 3.59 -51.22
N LEU A 191 12.50 2.48 -51.13
CA LEU A 191 12.81 1.04 -51.39
C LEU A 191 13.80 0.37 -50.41
N PHE A 192 13.55 -0.80 -49.81
CA PHE A 192 12.66 -1.94 -50.09
C PHE A 192 11.92 -2.40 -48.81
#